data_AF-A0AAU6GQN5-F1
#
_entry.id   AF-A0AAU6GQN5-F1
#
_cell.length_a   1.000
_cell.length_b   1.000
_cell.length_c   1.000
_cell.angle_alpha   90.00
_cell.angle_beta   90.00
_cell.angle_gamma   90.00
#
_symmetry.space_group_name_H-M   'P 1'
#
loop_
_entity.id
_entity.type
_entity.pdbx_description
1 polymer ?
#
loop_
_entity_poly.entity_id
_entity_poly.type
_entity_poly.pdbx_seq_one_letter_code
_entity_poly.pdbx_strand_id
1 'polypeptide(L)'
;MTDPRRGAGRTETIMRTTLELGQEIGYAKLSIEAVAARAGAGKHTIYRRWPSKGALLLDSLLSLHEPSLDYPDTGDIVADLREQIHAAVDLLGNPPFGPLFQALVGEAQADPKVASALNERFISPQADKTVARLEAARDQGQLSPAFDLGLAMAILSGPLYFQFLITQEPLTHEYVDRVIEALFAGMGEPA
;
A
#
# COMPACT_ATOMS: atom_id res chain seq x y z
N MET A 1 27.52 -25.26 -4.55
CA MET A 1 26.76 -24.94 -3.33
C MET A 1 26.76 -23.44 -3.17
N THR A 2 25.66 -22.78 -3.53
CA THR A 2 25.57 -21.32 -3.66
C THR A 2 25.35 -20.71 -2.27
N ASP A 3 26.25 -19.84 -1.82
CA ASP A 3 26.16 -19.14 -0.53
C ASP A 3 24.83 -18.36 -0.43
N PRO A 4 23.94 -18.67 0.54
CA PRO A 4 22.68 -17.97 0.75
C PRO A 4 22.83 -16.45 0.90
N ARG A 5 23.95 -15.98 1.47
CA ARG A 5 24.24 -14.56 1.66
C ARG A 5 24.49 -13.83 0.33
N ARG A 6 25.12 -14.50 -0.64
CA ARG A 6 25.29 -13.97 -2.01
C ARG A 6 23.96 -13.90 -2.77
N GLY A 7 23.02 -14.80 -2.49
CA GLY A 7 21.68 -14.79 -3.09
C GLY A 7 20.79 -13.65 -2.57
N ALA A 8 20.89 -13.35 -1.27
CA ALA A 8 20.17 -12.25 -0.62
C ALA A 8 20.60 -10.88 -1.18
N GLY A 9 21.91 -10.58 -1.19
CA GLY A 9 22.40 -9.30 -1.71
C GLY A 9 22.12 -9.08 -3.21
N ARG A 10 22.08 -10.16 -4.00
CA ARG A 10 21.70 -10.07 -5.41
C ARG A 10 20.21 -9.77 -5.60
N THR A 11 19.35 -10.33 -4.76
CA THR A 11 17.91 -10.04 -4.80
C THR A 11 17.66 -8.58 -4.46
N GLU A 12 18.24 -8.09 -3.36
CA GLU A 12 18.11 -6.70 -2.93
C GLU A 12 18.59 -5.73 -4.01
N THR A 13 19.72 -6.06 -4.67
CA THR A 13 20.22 -5.28 -5.81
C THR A 13 19.20 -5.20 -6.94
N ILE A 14 18.59 -6.34 -7.32
CA ILE A 14 17.57 -6.39 -8.38
C ILE A 14 16.34 -5.56 -8.01
N MET A 15 15.85 -5.67 -6.78
CA MET A 15 14.67 -4.93 -6.31
C MET A 15 14.94 -3.43 -6.27
N ARG A 16 16.07 -3.01 -5.69
CA ARG A 16 16.50 -1.61 -5.69
C ARG A 16 16.63 -1.04 -7.09
N THR A 17 17.30 -1.77 -8.00
CA THR A 17 17.42 -1.35 -9.40
C THR A 17 16.07 -1.25 -10.11
N THR A 18 15.11 -2.09 -9.74
CA THR A 18 13.73 -2.02 -10.25
C THR A 18 13.06 -0.71 -9.84
N LEU A 19 13.19 -0.31 -8.57
CA LEU A 19 12.65 0.95 -8.05
C LEU A 19 13.32 2.17 -8.71
N GLU A 20 14.65 2.17 -8.78
CA GLU A 20 15.45 3.23 -9.41
C GLU A 20 15.04 3.41 -10.88
N LEU A 21 15.01 2.33 -11.67
CA LEU A 21 14.58 2.40 -13.06
C LEU A 21 13.11 2.79 -13.19
N GLY A 22 12.23 2.25 -12.34
CA GLY A 22 10.81 2.62 -12.32
C GLY A 22 10.61 4.12 -12.10
N GLN A 23 11.43 4.73 -11.25
CA GLN A 23 11.42 6.18 -11.01
C GLN A 23 12.06 6.97 -12.17
N GLU A 24 13.18 6.50 -12.71
CA GLU A 24 13.91 7.18 -13.80
C GLU A 24 13.12 7.23 -15.12
N ILE A 25 12.54 6.10 -15.52
CA ILE A 25 11.97 5.93 -16.87
C ILE A 25 10.47 5.61 -16.89
N GLY A 26 9.86 5.44 -15.72
CA GLY A 26 8.45 5.07 -15.57
C GLY A 26 8.18 3.59 -15.81
N TYR A 27 7.11 3.07 -15.20
CA TYR A 27 6.74 1.66 -15.27
C TYR A 27 6.51 1.13 -16.69
N ALA A 28 5.95 1.96 -17.58
CA ALA A 28 5.67 1.57 -18.96
C ALA A 28 6.94 1.17 -19.73
N LYS A 29 8.07 1.83 -19.45
CA LYS A 29 9.37 1.57 -20.08
C LYS A 29 10.22 0.55 -19.32
N LEU A 30 9.82 0.19 -18.10
CA LEU A 30 10.50 -0.81 -17.28
C LEU A 30 10.36 -2.21 -17.90
N SER A 31 11.46 -2.95 -17.95
CA SER A 31 11.50 -4.36 -18.40
C SER A 31 12.46 -5.18 -17.54
N ILE A 32 12.22 -6.50 -17.46
CA ILE A 32 13.12 -7.43 -16.77
C ILE A 32 14.50 -7.40 -17.42
N GLU A 33 14.59 -7.18 -18.73
CA GLU A 33 15.84 -7.01 -19.47
C GLU A 33 16.63 -5.79 -19.04
N ALA A 34 15.96 -4.63 -18.91
CA ALA A 34 16.60 -3.40 -18.46
C ALA A 34 17.10 -3.54 -17.02
N VAL A 35 16.29 -4.15 -16.14
CA VAL A 35 16.68 -4.44 -14.75
C VAL A 35 17.87 -5.40 -14.72
N ALA A 36 17.82 -6.50 -15.49
CA ALA A 36 18.91 -7.47 -15.57
C ALA A 36 20.23 -6.83 -15.99
N ALA A 37 20.19 -5.99 -17.03
CA ALA A 37 21.34 -5.29 -17.56
C ALA A 37 21.92 -4.31 -16.52
N ARG A 38 21.07 -3.50 -15.86
CA ARG A 38 21.51 -2.51 -14.86
C ARG A 38 22.00 -3.16 -13.56
N ALA A 39 21.35 -4.23 -13.11
CA ALA A 39 21.70 -4.95 -11.88
C ALA A 39 22.87 -5.95 -12.06
N GLY A 40 23.37 -6.15 -13.29
CA GLY A 40 24.38 -7.17 -13.58
C GLY A 40 23.90 -8.60 -13.29
N ALA A 41 22.59 -8.85 -13.42
CA ALA A 41 21.96 -10.12 -13.13
C ALA A 41 21.60 -10.87 -14.41
N GLY A 42 21.69 -12.20 -14.42
CA GLY A 42 21.22 -12.99 -15.55
C GLY A 42 19.69 -13.06 -15.60
N LYS A 43 19.08 -12.87 -16.77
CA LYS A 43 17.61 -12.89 -16.96
C LYS A 43 16.94 -14.12 -16.35
N HIS A 44 17.53 -15.30 -16.56
CA HIS A 44 17.03 -16.56 -16.00
C HIS A 44 16.99 -16.56 -14.46
N THR A 45 17.87 -15.81 -13.80
CA THR A 45 17.86 -15.66 -12.34
C THR A 45 16.67 -14.83 -11.88
N ILE A 46 16.31 -13.78 -12.63
CA ILE A 46 15.15 -12.93 -12.33
C ILE A 46 13.85 -13.72 -12.58
N TYR A 47 13.68 -14.31 -13.77
CA TYR A 47 12.46 -15.05 -14.11
C TYR A 47 12.16 -16.23 -13.18
N ARG A 48 13.19 -16.88 -12.62
CA ARG A 48 13.00 -17.96 -11.65
C ARG A 48 12.31 -17.48 -10.36
N ARG A 49 12.51 -16.22 -9.97
CA ARG A 49 11.94 -15.64 -8.74
C ARG A 49 10.71 -14.79 -9.02
N TRP A 50 10.72 -14.04 -10.11
CA TRP A 50 9.63 -13.15 -10.51
C TRP A 50 9.16 -13.51 -11.91
N PRO A 51 8.00 -14.17 -12.04
CA PRO A 51 7.51 -14.63 -13.34
C PRO A 51 7.08 -13.48 -14.27
N SER A 52 6.83 -12.28 -13.73
CA SER A 52 6.43 -11.09 -14.48
C SER A 52 7.09 -9.83 -13.93
N LYS A 53 7.09 -8.75 -14.72
CA LYS A 53 7.58 -7.44 -14.28
C LYS A 53 6.73 -6.89 -13.12
N GLY A 54 5.41 -7.15 -13.12
CA GLY A 54 4.51 -6.79 -12.02
C GLY A 54 4.84 -7.50 -10.72
N ALA A 55 5.14 -8.81 -10.79
CA ALA A 55 5.59 -9.56 -9.62
C ALA A 55 6.92 -9.03 -9.05
N LEU A 56 7.86 -8.66 -9.92
CA LEU A 56 9.11 -8.02 -9.52
C LEU A 56 8.85 -6.64 -8.88
N LEU A 57 7.98 -5.82 -9.48
CA LEU A 57 7.66 -4.50 -8.94
C LEU A 57 6.99 -4.60 -7.57
N LEU A 58 6.04 -5.52 -7.38
CA LEU A 58 5.38 -5.74 -6.09
C LEU A 58 6.40 -6.06 -5.00
N ASP A 59 7.27 -7.06 -5.22
CA ASP A 59 8.31 -7.40 -4.25
C ASP A 59 9.27 -6.23 -3.98
N SER A 60 9.59 -5.46 -5.02
CA SER A 60 10.45 -4.30 -4.89
C SER A 60 9.80 -3.20 -4.07
N LEU A 61 8.52 -2.90 -4.30
CA LEU A 61 7.74 -1.93 -3.54
C LEU A 61 7.65 -2.34 -2.07
N LEU A 62 7.30 -3.59 -1.79
CA LEU A 62 7.22 -4.12 -0.42
C LEU A 62 8.58 -4.19 0.29
N SER A 63 9.70 -4.01 -0.43
CA SER A 63 11.04 -3.95 0.16
C SER A 63 11.43 -2.56 0.68
N LEU A 64 10.71 -1.51 0.24
CA LEU A 64 10.77 -0.19 0.86
C LEU A 64 10.17 -0.36 2.25
N HIS A 65 11.03 -0.58 3.26
CA HIS A 65 10.61 -0.83 4.63
C HIS A 65 9.50 0.13 5.02
N GLU A 66 8.30 -0.40 5.21
CA GLU A 66 7.15 0.39 5.65
C GLU A 66 7.47 0.98 7.03
N PRO A 67 7.26 2.29 7.26
CA PRO A 67 6.89 2.73 8.60
C PRO A 67 5.74 1.82 9.03
N SER A 68 5.80 1.23 10.23
CA SER A 68 4.70 0.37 10.67
C SER A 68 3.40 1.19 10.60
N LEU A 69 2.53 0.87 9.64
CA LEU A 69 1.18 1.43 9.52
C LEU A 69 0.25 0.80 10.57
N ASP A 70 0.79 0.68 11.77
CA ASP A 70 0.13 0.13 12.94
C ASP A 70 -0.65 1.25 13.61
N TYR A 71 -1.77 0.88 14.21
CA TYR A 71 -2.60 1.84 14.91
C TYR A 71 -2.05 2.04 16.34
N PRO A 72 -1.98 3.29 16.81
CA PRO A 72 -1.90 3.51 18.24
C PRO A 72 -3.23 3.08 18.91
N ASP A 73 -3.18 2.87 20.22
CA ASP A 73 -4.37 2.62 21.05
C ASP A 73 -4.39 3.64 22.19
N THR A 74 -4.76 4.89 21.86
CA THR A 74 -4.69 6.01 22.80
C THR A 74 -5.93 6.16 23.68
N GLY A 75 -6.99 5.40 23.38
CA GLY A 75 -8.32 5.60 23.96
C GLY A 75 -9.18 6.62 23.19
N ASP A 76 -8.69 7.15 22.08
CA ASP A 76 -9.44 7.99 21.13
C ASP A 76 -9.30 7.42 19.71
N ILE A 77 -10.32 6.68 19.27
CA ILE A 77 -10.36 6.03 17.96
C ILE A 77 -10.26 7.03 16.80
N VAL A 78 -10.78 8.26 16.96
CA VAL A 78 -10.71 9.26 15.91
C VAL A 78 -9.28 9.76 15.76
N ALA A 79 -8.57 9.98 16.87
CA ALA A 79 -7.15 10.33 16.87
C ALA A 79 -6.30 9.19 16.28
N ASP A 80 -6.57 7.94 16.67
CA ASP A 80 -5.80 6.79 16.21
C ASP A 80 -5.97 6.53 14.71
N LEU A 81 -7.20 6.67 14.20
CA LEU A 81 -7.48 6.59 12.75
C LEU A 81 -6.77 7.71 11.99
N ARG A 82 -6.82 8.94 12.53
CA ARG A 82 -6.17 10.10 11.91
C ARG A 82 -4.67 9.89 11.76
N GLU A 83 -4.00 9.51 12.84
CA GLU A 83 -2.55 9.31 12.84
C GLU A 83 -2.12 8.25 11.82
N GLN A 84 -2.79 7.09 11.81
CA GLN A 84 -2.43 6.01 10.89
C GLN A 84 -2.73 6.39 9.44
N ILE A 85 -3.89 7.01 9.16
CA ILE A 85 -4.27 7.35 7.79
C ILE A 85 -3.39 8.49 7.26
N HIS A 86 -2.99 9.45 8.10
CA HIS A 86 -1.96 10.44 7.74
C HIS A 86 -0.66 9.77 7.30
N ALA A 87 -0.17 8.79 8.06
CA ALA A 87 1.02 8.03 7.67
C ALA A 87 0.82 7.25 6.35
N ALA A 88 -0.35 6.66 6.13
CA ALA A 88 -0.68 5.95 4.91
C ALA A 88 -0.73 6.88 3.69
N VAL A 89 -1.33 8.07 3.81
CA VAL A 89 -1.36 9.04 2.71
C VAL A 89 0.00 9.69 2.46
N ASP A 90 0.84 9.85 3.48
CA ASP A 90 2.23 10.29 3.28
C ASP A 90 3.03 9.26 2.49
N LEU A 91 2.85 7.97 2.78
CA LEU A 91 3.47 6.89 2.00
C LEU A 91 3.00 6.91 0.54
N LEU A 92 1.68 7.00 0.31
CA LEU A 92 1.09 7.03 -1.04
C LEU A 92 1.40 8.33 -1.79
N GLY A 93 1.54 9.46 -1.09
CA GLY A 93 1.82 10.77 -1.68
C GLY A 93 3.29 10.98 -2.08
N ASN A 94 4.21 10.18 -1.55
CA ASN A 94 5.65 10.40 -1.73
C ASN A 94 6.32 9.43 -2.73
N PRO A 95 7.20 9.94 -3.63
CA PRO A 95 8.07 9.11 -4.44
C PRO A 95 9.14 8.36 -3.61
N PRO A 96 9.58 7.17 -4.05
CA PRO A 96 9.14 6.49 -5.25
C PRO A 96 7.85 5.67 -5.06
N PHE A 97 7.36 5.49 -3.83
CA PHE A 97 6.28 4.55 -3.52
C PHE A 97 4.98 4.90 -4.26
N GLY A 98 4.48 6.13 -4.14
CA GLY A 98 3.22 6.56 -4.73
C GLY A 98 3.08 6.27 -6.23
N PRO A 99 3.92 6.86 -7.09
CA PRO A 99 3.85 6.64 -8.54
C PRO A 99 4.02 5.17 -8.95
N LEU A 100 4.87 4.42 -8.25
CA LEU A 100 5.09 3.00 -8.53
C LEU A 100 3.90 2.14 -8.08
N PHE A 101 3.25 2.50 -6.97
CA PHE A 101 2.03 1.85 -6.51
C PHE A 101 0.88 2.07 -7.49
N GLN A 102 0.68 3.31 -8.00
CA GLN A 102 -0.31 3.58 -9.05
C GLN A 102 -0.08 2.70 -10.28
N ALA A 103 1.19 2.56 -10.71
CA ALA A 103 1.54 1.71 -11.83
C ALA A 103 1.26 0.22 -11.56
N LEU A 104 1.53 -0.25 -10.33
CA LEU A 104 1.24 -1.62 -9.92
C LEU A 104 -0.26 -1.90 -9.89
N VAL A 105 -1.08 -0.96 -9.41
CA VAL A 105 -2.55 -1.06 -9.45
C VAL A 105 -3.05 -1.14 -10.90
N GLY A 106 -2.44 -0.37 -11.80
CA GLY A 106 -2.73 -0.45 -13.24
C GLY A 106 -2.41 -1.83 -13.84
N GLU A 107 -1.23 -2.39 -13.53
CA GLU A 107 -0.84 -3.74 -13.96
C GLU A 107 -1.79 -4.81 -13.40
N ALA A 108 -2.22 -4.67 -12.13
CA ALA A 108 -3.15 -5.59 -11.50
C ALA A 108 -4.51 -5.68 -12.23
N GLN A 109 -4.92 -4.64 -12.97
CA GLN A 109 -6.14 -4.71 -13.79
C GLN A 109 -6.00 -5.68 -14.98
N ALA A 110 -4.77 -5.96 -15.42
CA ALA A 110 -4.48 -6.81 -16.57
C ALA A 110 -3.88 -8.18 -16.20
N ASP A 111 -3.21 -8.30 -15.04
CA ASP A 111 -2.62 -9.55 -14.54
C ASP A 111 -3.28 -9.99 -13.22
N PRO A 112 -4.17 -11.00 -13.25
CA PRO A 112 -4.84 -11.52 -12.06
C PRO A 112 -3.88 -12.06 -10.98
N LYS A 113 -2.68 -12.51 -11.36
CA LYS A 113 -1.69 -13.00 -10.37
C LYS A 113 -1.09 -11.83 -9.60
N VAL A 114 -0.83 -10.71 -10.28
CA VAL A 114 -0.38 -9.47 -9.63
C VAL A 114 -1.50 -8.91 -8.76
N ALA A 115 -2.75 -8.91 -9.23
CA ALA A 115 -3.90 -8.50 -8.44
C ALA A 115 -4.06 -9.32 -7.15
N SER A 116 -4.01 -10.65 -7.26
CA SER A 116 -4.09 -11.55 -6.11
C SER A 116 -2.96 -11.28 -5.12
N ALA A 117 -1.72 -11.17 -5.61
CA ALA A 117 -0.57 -10.95 -4.75
C ALA A 117 -0.59 -9.56 -4.08
N LEU A 118 -1.01 -8.51 -4.79
CA LEU A 118 -1.18 -7.17 -4.21
C LEU A 118 -2.25 -7.17 -3.12
N ASN A 119 -3.39 -7.82 -3.37
CA ASN A 119 -4.45 -7.92 -2.37
C ASN A 119 -3.98 -8.67 -1.12
N GLU A 120 -3.46 -9.89 -1.30
CA GLU A 120 -3.06 -10.77 -0.21
C GLU A 120 -1.92 -10.18 0.64
N ARG A 121 -0.96 -9.51 0.01
CA ARG A 121 0.30 -9.14 0.68
C ARG A 121 0.36 -7.69 1.14
N PHE A 122 -0.57 -6.85 0.70
CA PHE A 122 -0.58 -5.43 1.05
C PHE A 122 -1.98 -4.95 1.43
N ILE A 123 -2.97 -5.08 0.55
CA ILE A 123 -4.30 -4.48 0.80
C ILE A 123 -5.02 -5.14 1.99
N SER A 124 -5.11 -6.47 2.01
CA SER A 124 -5.80 -7.21 3.07
C SER A 124 -5.12 -7.03 4.44
N PRO A 125 -3.79 -7.15 4.59
CA PRO A 125 -3.12 -6.86 5.86
C PRO A 125 -3.41 -5.46 6.40
N GLN A 126 -3.47 -4.45 5.54
CA GLN A 126 -3.78 -3.08 5.96
C GLN A 126 -5.25 -2.93 6.37
N ALA A 127 -6.18 -3.53 5.62
CA ALA A 127 -7.60 -3.53 5.97
C ALA A 127 -7.85 -4.27 7.31
N ASP A 128 -7.19 -5.41 7.52
CA ASP A 128 -7.31 -6.22 8.74
C ASP A 128 -6.84 -5.43 9.97
N LYS A 129 -5.75 -4.65 9.86
CA LYS A 129 -5.28 -3.76 10.93
C LYS A 129 -6.33 -2.69 11.28
N THR A 130 -6.93 -2.06 10.26
CA THR A 130 -7.98 -1.05 10.46
C THR A 130 -9.19 -1.66 11.15
N VAL A 131 -9.67 -2.81 10.67
CA VAL A 131 -10.81 -3.51 11.26
C VAL A 131 -10.52 -3.91 12.69
N ALA A 132 -9.36 -4.50 12.98
CA ALA A 132 -8.98 -4.89 14.34
C ALA A 132 -8.94 -3.69 15.30
N ARG A 133 -8.44 -2.53 14.86
CA ARG A 133 -8.44 -1.31 15.69
C ARG A 133 -9.86 -0.82 15.96
N LEU A 134 -10.73 -0.83 14.95
CA LEU A 134 -12.14 -0.46 15.10
C LEU A 134 -12.90 -1.43 16.02
N GLU A 135 -12.64 -2.74 15.91
CA GLU A 135 -13.20 -3.74 16.82
C GLU A 135 -12.79 -3.49 18.27
N ALA A 136 -11.50 -3.24 18.52
CA ALA A 136 -11.02 -2.90 19.86
C ALA A 136 -11.68 -1.63 20.41
N ALA A 137 -11.85 -0.58 19.58
CA ALA A 137 -12.55 0.64 19.98
C ALA A 137 -14.02 0.39 20.34
N ARG A 138 -14.71 -0.48 19.60
CA ARG A 138 -16.09 -0.88 19.91
C ARG A 138 -16.16 -1.62 21.24
N ASP A 139 -15.25 -2.55 21.50
CA ASP A 139 -15.21 -3.31 22.75
C ASP A 139 -14.87 -2.42 23.96
N GLN A 140 -14.11 -1.35 23.74
CA GLN A 140 -13.83 -0.29 24.71
C GLN A 140 -14.99 0.72 24.88
N GLY A 141 -16.09 0.57 24.13
CA GLY A 141 -17.27 1.44 24.21
C GLY A 141 -17.11 2.80 23.50
N GLN A 142 -16.07 2.96 22.66
CA GLN A 142 -15.85 4.19 21.90
C GLN A 142 -16.72 4.28 20.64
N LEU A 143 -17.24 3.14 20.16
CA LEU A 143 -18.09 3.04 18.99
C LEU A 143 -19.42 2.39 19.36
N SER A 144 -20.49 2.78 18.68
CA SER A 144 -21.78 2.11 18.81
C SER A 144 -21.66 0.62 18.47
N PRO A 145 -22.32 -0.30 19.20
CA PRO A 145 -22.40 -1.71 18.82
C PRO A 145 -23.00 -1.93 17.43
N ALA A 146 -23.83 -0.99 16.95
CA ALA A 146 -24.43 -1.01 15.62
C ALA A 146 -23.53 -0.43 14.52
N PHE A 147 -22.31 0.01 14.84
CA PHE A 147 -21.41 0.59 13.86
C PHE A 147 -20.90 -0.48 12.88
N ASP A 148 -21.15 -0.26 11.59
CA ASP A 148 -20.74 -1.15 10.52
C ASP A 148 -19.26 -0.92 10.17
N LEU A 149 -18.40 -1.80 10.69
CA LEU A 149 -16.95 -1.71 10.50
C LEU A 149 -16.54 -1.93 9.03
N GLY A 150 -17.29 -2.76 8.29
CA GLY A 150 -17.01 -3.02 6.88
C GLY A 150 -17.31 -1.79 6.03
N LEU A 151 -18.43 -1.13 6.30
CA LEU A 151 -18.77 0.14 5.66
C LEU A 151 -17.79 1.25 6.06
N ALA A 152 -17.37 1.31 7.33
CA ALA A 152 -16.37 2.27 7.79
C ALA A 152 -15.06 2.13 6.99
N MET A 153 -14.58 0.90 6.80
CA MET A 153 -13.39 0.63 5.98
C MET A 153 -13.58 1.11 4.53
N ALA A 154 -14.74 0.83 3.92
CA ALA A 154 -15.04 1.26 2.55
C ALA A 154 -15.05 2.80 2.42
N ILE A 155 -15.64 3.50 3.40
CA ILE A 155 -15.68 4.97 3.44
C ILE A 155 -14.31 5.58 3.69
N LEU A 156 -13.45 4.96 4.52
CA LEU A 156 -12.10 5.46 4.77
C LEU A 156 -11.20 5.28 3.53
N SER A 157 -11.28 4.14 2.85
CA SER A 157 -10.43 3.86 1.68
C SER A 157 -10.92 4.48 0.37
N GLY A 158 -12.23 4.44 0.12
CA GLY A 158 -12.81 4.81 -1.17
C GLY A 158 -12.42 6.20 -1.66
N PRO A 159 -12.65 7.27 -0.87
CA PRO A 159 -12.29 8.64 -1.24
C PRO A 159 -10.78 8.82 -1.46
N LEU A 160 -9.94 8.21 -0.61
CA LEU A 160 -8.49 8.29 -0.74
C LEU A 160 -8.00 7.66 -2.05
N TYR A 161 -8.45 6.45 -2.36
CA TYR A 161 -8.08 5.79 -3.62
C TYR A 161 -8.71 6.47 -4.84
N PHE A 162 -9.93 7.02 -4.73
CA PHE A 162 -10.53 7.82 -5.80
C PHE A 162 -9.66 9.04 -6.11
N GLN A 163 -9.26 9.79 -5.08
CA GLN A 163 -8.43 10.97 -5.26
C GLN A 163 -7.04 10.61 -5.81
N PHE A 164 -6.44 9.54 -5.29
CA PHE A 164 -5.10 9.12 -5.65
C PHE A 164 -5.00 8.46 -7.03
N LEU A 165 -5.96 7.61 -7.41
CA LEU A 165 -5.89 6.82 -8.64
C LEU A 165 -6.67 7.44 -9.80
N ILE A 166 -7.80 8.10 -9.51
CA ILE A 166 -8.74 8.58 -10.53
C ILE A 166 -8.52 10.05 -10.83
N THR A 167 -8.68 10.93 -9.83
CA THR A 167 -8.46 12.37 -10.04
C THR A 167 -6.98 12.73 -10.04
N GLN A 168 -6.14 11.88 -9.44
CA GLN A 168 -4.69 12.05 -9.28
C GLN A 168 -4.32 13.38 -8.63
N GLU A 169 -5.16 13.84 -7.72
CA GLU A 169 -4.86 15.01 -6.90
C GLU A 169 -3.98 14.61 -5.70
N PRO A 170 -3.17 15.54 -5.17
CA PRO A 170 -2.36 15.27 -3.98
C PRO A 170 -3.24 14.82 -2.81
N LEU A 171 -2.86 13.74 -2.13
CA LEU A 171 -3.45 13.40 -0.85
C LEU A 171 -2.91 14.35 0.22
N THR A 172 -3.80 14.98 0.98
CA THR A 172 -3.42 15.91 2.05
C THR A 172 -4.02 15.46 3.38
N HIS A 173 -3.35 15.82 4.47
CA HIS A 173 -3.86 15.56 5.83
C HIS A 173 -5.22 16.24 6.05
N GLU A 174 -5.43 17.44 5.50
CA GLU A 174 -6.72 18.14 5.54
C GLU A 174 -7.84 17.34 4.85
N TYR A 175 -7.55 16.69 3.72
CA TYR A 175 -8.53 15.83 3.06
C TYR A 175 -8.88 14.61 3.91
N VAL A 176 -7.88 13.98 4.53
CA VAL A 176 -8.07 12.86 5.47
C VAL A 176 -8.95 13.29 6.64
N ASP A 177 -8.66 14.43 7.25
CA ASP A 177 -9.42 14.94 8.40
C ASP A 177 -10.89 15.13 8.05
N ARG A 178 -11.19 15.69 6.87
CA ARG A 178 -12.57 15.83 6.39
C ARG A 178 -13.28 14.50 6.14
N VAL A 179 -12.57 13.48 5.66
CA VAL A 179 -13.13 12.13 5.45
C VAL A 179 -13.47 11.49 6.79
N ILE A 180 -12.56 11.58 7.77
CA ILE A 180 -12.79 11.07 9.13
C ILE A 180 -13.95 11.82 9.80
N GLU A 181 -13.96 13.14 9.73
CA GLU A 181 -15.06 13.95 10.26
C GLU A 181 -16.40 13.56 9.64
N ALA A 182 -16.48 13.35 8.33
CA ALA A 182 -17.71 12.93 7.66
C ALA A 182 -18.19 11.54 8.12
N LEU A 183 -17.27 10.60 8.32
CA LEU A 183 -17.58 9.25 8.82
C LEU A 183 -18.19 9.32 10.23
N PHE A 184 -17.61 10.13 11.12
CA PHE A 184 -18.06 10.23 12.51
C PHE A 184 -19.24 11.19 12.72
N ALA A 185 -19.41 12.21 11.87
CA ALA A 185 -20.58 13.09 11.89
C ALA A 185 -21.85 12.38 11.43
N GLY A 186 -21.75 11.45 10.47
CA GLY A 186 -22.86 10.62 9.99
C GLY A 186 -23.38 9.59 11.00
N MET A 187 -22.72 9.45 12.15
CA MET A 187 -23.06 8.49 13.21
C MET A 187 -23.77 9.09 14.42
N GLY A 188 -23.96 10.41 14.50
CA GLY A 188 -24.88 10.98 15.48
C GLY A 188 -26.29 10.44 15.23
N GLU A 189 -27.01 10.02 16.27
CA GLU A 189 -28.40 9.55 16.14
C GLU A 189 -29.19 10.50 15.23
N PRO A 190 -29.87 9.99 14.18
CA PRO A 190 -30.85 10.81 13.49
C PRO A 190 -31.90 11.21 14.53
N ALA A 191 -32.04 12.53 14.74
CA ALA A 191 -33.02 13.12 15.64
C ALA A 191 -34.46 12.69 15.33
#